data_AF-A0A956BFC7-F1
#
_entry.id   AF-A0A956BFC7-F1
#
_cell.length_a   1.000
_cell.length_b   1.000
_cell.length_c   1.000
_cell.angle_alpha   90.00
_cell.angle_beta   90.00
_cell.angle_gamma   90.00
#
_symmetry.space_group_name_H-M   'P 1'
#
loop_
_entity.id
_entity.type
_entity.pdbx_description
1 polymer ?
#
loop_
_entity_poly.entity_id
_entity_poly.type
_entity_poly.pdbx_seq_one_letter_code
_entity_poly.pdbx_strand_id
1 'polypeptide(L)'
;MKRITLTTALLLISAFVGVASAQTVGGDGTLPIEQLNPAELEQTLTLLSAYHEVPSRDELEAVSPNARQILESIATDTSVFRHHRTRAMAALANWSDARVLAMYESWLDSALASDIPAEFESSHSAAILLAETFPSEAVQPLSEMLENSDLQVRLTAIHVLGLIGSEDALNVLQDALINETNTVAIERMQANLAQLR
;
A
#
# COMPACT_ATOMS: atom_id res chain seq x y z
N MET A 1 41.23 -69.88 8.84
CA MET A 1 40.60 -68.59 9.23
C MET A 1 40.77 -67.63 8.08
N LYS A 2 39.69 -67.35 7.34
CA LYS A 2 39.71 -66.71 6.02
C LYS A 2 38.79 -65.49 6.01
N ARG A 3 39.32 -64.41 5.43
CA ARG A 3 38.67 -63.27 4.76
C ARG A 3 38.18 -62.11 5.62
N ILE A 4 39.12 -61.17 5.77
CA ILE A 4 38.93 -59.72 5.82
C ILE A 4 37.98 -59.30 4.68
N THR A 5 36.85 -58.70 5.02
CA THR A 5 35.93 -58.06 4.07
C THR A 5 36.40 -56.64 3.78
N LEU A 6 36.81 -56.40 2.53
CA LEU A 6 37.08 -55.07 1.99
C LEU A 6 35.77 -54.31 1.73
N THR A 7 35.75 -53.10 2.29
CA THR A 7 35.31 -51.83 1.72
C THR A 7 34.70 -51.86 0.31
N THR A 8 33.41 -51.54 0.22
CA THR A 8 32.82 -50.94 -0.98
C THR A 8 32.09 -49.68 -0.55
N ALA A 9 32.70 -48.53 -0.86
CA ALA A 9 32.10 -47.22 -0.72
C ALA A 9 31.00 -47.07 -1.80
N LEU A 10 29.77 -46.77 -1.38
CA LEU A 10 28.70 -46.38 -2.29
C LEU A 10 28.52 -44.85 -2.16
N LEU A 11 28.81 -44.17 -3.26
CA LEU A 11 28.58 -42.74 -3.47
C LEU A 11 27.08 -42.42 -3.52
N LEU A 12 26.75 -41.23 -3.00
CA LEU A 12 25.76 -40.26 -3.46
C LEU A 12 24.30 -40.72 -3.64
N ILE A 13 23.42 -40.23 -2.77
CA ILE A 13 22.43 -39.21 -3.15
C ILE A 13 22.30 -38.24 -1.97
N SER A 14 22.99 -37.10 -2.05
CA SER A 14 22.68 -35.94 -1.22
C SER A 14 21.27 -35.49 -1.56
N ALA A 15 20.31 -35.78 -0.69
CA ALA A 15 19.01 -35.14 -0.69
C ALA A 15 19.25 -33.64 -0.55
N PHE A 16 19.11 -32.93 -1.67
CA PHE A 16 19.00 -31.49 -1.69
C PHE A 16 17.71 -31.15 -0.95
N VAL A 17 17.81 -31.01 0.37
CA VAL A 17 16.83 -30.27 1.16
C VAL A 17 17.00 -28.85 0.66
N GLY A 18 16.23 -28.51 -0.37
CA GLY A 18 16.00 -27.14 -0.75
C GLY A 18 15.51 -26.45 0.51
N VAL A 19 16.39 -25.63 1.08
CA VAL A 19 16.04 -24.63 2.07
C VAL A 19 14.93 -23.83 1.41
N ALA A 20 13.69 -24.11 1.82
CA ALA A 20 12.61 -23.17 1.65
C ALA A 20 13.09 -21.92 2.36
N SER A 21 13.59 -20.96 1.58
CA SER A 21 13.81 -19.61 2.02
C SER A 21 12.51 -19.22 2.69
N ALA A 22 12.56 -19.06 4.02
CA ALA A 22 11.49 -18.49 4.80
C ALA A 22 11.23 -17.10 4.19
N GLN A 23 10.31 -17.06 3.23
CA GLN A 23 9.71 -15.82 2.83
C GLN A 23 8.99 -15.31 4.07
N THR A 24 9.46 -14.15 4.47
CA THR A 24 8.99 -13.33 5.58
C THR A 24 7.48 -13.51 5.75
N VAL A 25 7.07 -14.12 6.86
CA VAL A 25 5.76 -13.81 7.44
C VAL A 25 5.82 -12.31 7.68
N GLY A 26 5.15 -11.53 6.82
CA GLY A 26 5.00 -10.09 7.01
C GLY A 26 4.44 -9.86 8.40
N GLY A 27 5.08 -9.01 9.19
CA GLY A 27 4.72 -8.77 10.60
C GLY A 27 3.33 -8.13 10.80
N ASP A 28 2.53 -7.98 9.74
CA ASP A 28 1.24 -7.30 9.67
C ASP A 28 0.03 -8.27 9.54
N GLY A 29 0.27 -9.59 9.53
CA GLY A 29 -0.78 -10.60 9.44
C GLY A 29 -1.34 -10.83 8.03
N THR A 30 -0.69 -10.29 6.99
CA THR A 30 -1.01 -10.62 5.59
C THR A 30 -0.51 -12.02 5.21
N LEU A 31 -1.29 -12.73 4.38
CA LEU A 31 -0.89 -14.06 3.88
C LEU A 31 -0.17 -13.92 2.53
N PRO A 32 0.89 -14.68 2.25
CA PRO A 32 1.46 -14.77 0.91
C PRO A 32 0.44 -15.25 -0.12
N ILE A 33 0.53 -14.76 -1.35
CA ILE A 33 -0.42 -15.08 -2.44
C ILE A 33 -0.52 -16.60 -2.68
N GLU A 34 0.58 -17.34 -2.52
CA GLU A 34 0.64 -18.80 -2.71
C GLU A 34 -0.15 -19.60 -1.67
N GLN A 35 -0.52 -18.96 -0.55
CA GLN A 35 -1.29 -19.58 0.53
C GLN A 35 -2.80 -19.30 0.40
N LEU A 36 -3.20 -18.42 -0.52
CA LEU A 36 -4.61 -18.11 -0.77
C LEU A 36 -5.29 -19.22 -1.58
N ASN A 37 -6.62 -19.29 -1.48
CA ASN A 37 -7.42 -20.15 -2.35
C ASN A 37 -7.31 -19.64 -3.81
N PRO A 38 -6.77 -20.44 -4.76
CA PRO A 38 -6.54 -19.97 -6.13
C PRO A 38 -7.81 -19.53 -6.85
N ALA A 39 -8.94 -20.20 -6.60
CA ALA A 39 -10.21 -19.88 -7.27
C ALA A 39 -10.80 -18.55 -6.76
N GLU A 40 -10.68 -18.28 -5.45
CA GLU A 40 -11.13 -17.02 -4.85
C GLU A 40 -10.23 -15.86 -5.29
N LEU A 41 -8.92 -16.09 -5.35
CA LEU A 41 -7.95 -15.12 -5.86
C LEU A 41 -8.24 -14.75 -7.31
N GLU A 42 -8.42 -15.73 -8.20
CA GLU A 42 -8.70 -15.50 -9.63
C GLU A 42 -10.00 -14.71 -9.83
N GLN A 43 -11.06 -15.06 -9.10
CA GLN A 43 -12.33 -14.33 -9.15
C GLN A 43 -12.20 -12.90 -8.62
N THR A 44 -11.46 -12.72 -7.52
CA THR A 44 -11.19 -11.38 -6.96
C THR A 44 -10.40 -10.52 -7.96
N LEU A 45 -9.35 -11.06 -8.59
CA LEU A 45 -8.58 -10.37 -9.64
C LEU A 45 -9.46 -10.02 -10.85
N THR A 46 -10.40 -10.90 -11.20
CA THR A 46 -11.37 -10.63 -12.27
C THR A 46 -12.28 -9.46 -11.91
N LEU A 47 -12.82 -9.43 -10.68
CA LEU A 47 -13.61 -8.29 -10.19
C LEU A 47 -12.80 -7.00 -10.18
N LEU A 48 -11.55 -7.05 -9.70
CA LEU A 48 -10.64 -5.91 -9.70
C LEU A 48 -10.23 -5.47 -11.12
N SER A 49 -10.42 -6.29 -12.15
CA SER A 49 -10.14 -5.91 -13.54
C SER A 49 -11.28 -5.12 -14.20
N ALA A 50 -12.45 -5.05 -13.57
CA ALA A 50 -13.59 -4.33 -14.11
C ALA A 50 -13.28 -2.82 -14.20
N TYR A 51 -13.51 -2.22 -15.37
CA TYR A 51 -13.21 -0.80 -15.65
C TYR A 51 -14.21 0.21 -15.04
N HIS A 52 -15.20 -0.26 -14.29
CA HIS A 52 -16.20 0.60 -13.63
C HIS A 52 -15.73 0.96 -12.20
N GLU A 53 -16.68 1.10 -11.28
CA GLU A 53 -16.47 1.41 -9.86
C GLU A 53 -15.60 0.34 -9.17
N VAL A 54 -15.00 0.74 -8.04
CA VAL A 54 -14.31 -0.18 -7.13
C VAL A 54 -15.35 -1.17 -6.61
N PRO A 55 -15.09 -2.50 -6.63
CA PRO A 55 -16.08 -3.47 -6.19
C PRO A 55 -16.49 -3.20 -4.75
N SER A 56 -17.80 -3.28 -4.49
CA SER A 56 -18.38 -3.09 -3.17
C SER A 56 -18.03 -4.25 -2.25
N ARG A 57 -18.14 -4.01 -0.94
CA ARG A 57 -17.96 -5.06 0.07
C ARG A 57 -18.81 -6.30 -0.20
N ASP A 58 -20.07 -6.12 -0.56
CA ASP A 58 -21.01 -7.21 -0.78
C ASP A 58 -20.60 -8.07 -1.98
N GLU A 59 -20.12 -7.45 -3.07
CA GLU A 59 -19.61 -8.18 -4.25
C GLU A 59 -18.35 -8.97 -3.93
N LEU A 60 -17.47 -8.41 -3.09
CA LEU A 60 -16.24 -9.05 -2.64
C LEU A 60 -16.51 -10.22 -1.71
N GLU A 61 -17.37 -10.02 -0.71
CA GLU A 61 -17.74 -11.06 0.26
C GLU A 61 -18.59 -12.17 -0.37
N ALA A 62 -19.28 -11.89 -1.49
CA ALA A 62 -19.95 -12.92 -2.29
C ALA A 62 -18.96 -13.87 -2.98
N VAL A 63 -17.73 -13.41 -3.30
CA VAL A 63 -16.66 -14.27 -3.84
C VAL A 63 -15.98 -15.06 -2.72
N SER A 64 -15.64 -14.40 -1.60
CA SER A 64 -15.00 -15.05 -0.47
C SER A 64 -15.34 -14.36 0.86
N PRO A 65 -15.69 -15.11 1.93
CA PRO A 65 -15.82 -14.53 3.27
C PRO A 65 -14.49 -13.95 3.79
N ASN A 66 -13.36 -14.30 3.18
CA ASN A 66 -12.03 -13.77 3.50
C ASN A 66 -11.57 -12.68 2.52
N ALA A 67 -12.48 -12.05 1.76
CA ALA A 67 -12.14 -11.10 0.72
C ALA A 67 -11.18 -10.00 1.17
N ARG A 68 -11.34 -9.45 2.38
CA ARG A 68 -10.42 -8.46 2.95
C ARG A 68 -8.97 -8.98 2.96
N GLN A 69 -8.74 -10.20 3.46
CA GLN A 69 -7.40 -10.78 3.52
C GLN A 69 -6.79 -10.98 2.13
N ILE A 70 -7.61 -11.39 1.15
CA ILE A 70 -7.18 -11.53 -0.24
C ILE A 70 -6.75 -10.16 -0.79
N LEU A 71 -7.54 -9.11 -0.55
CA LEU A 71 -7.22 -7.74 -1.00
C LEU A 71 -5.95 -7.20 -0.35
N GLU A 72 -5.73 -7.46 0.94
CA GLU A 72 -4.50 -7.06 1.64
C GLU A 72 -3.27 -7.71 1.01
N SER A 73 -3.33 -9.03 0.78
CA SER A 73 -2.25 -9.76 0.10
C SER A 73 -2.00 -9.23 -1.31
N ILE A 74 -3.05 -8.97 -2.10
CA ILE A 74 -2.94 -8.39 -3.44
C ILE A 74 -2.30 -7.00 -3.39
N ALA A 75 -2.69 -6.15 -2.44
CA ALA A 75 -2.20 -4.79 -2.34
C ALA A 75 -0.69 -4.73 -2.04
N THR A 76 -0.18 -5.65 -1.22
CA THR A 76 1.23 -5.66 -0.77
C THR A 76 2.17 -6.47 -1.65
N ASP A 77 1.67 -7.41 -2.45
CA ASP A 77 2.51 -8.33 -3.23
C ASP A 77 2.95 -7.71 -4.57
N THR A 78 4.25 -7.40 -4.69
CA THR A 78 4.81 -6.75 -5.88
C THR A 78 4.80 -7.63 -7.14
N SER A 79 4.61 -8.94 -7.02
CA SER A 79 4.46 -9.85 -8.16
C SER A 79 3.10 -9.70 -8.87
N VAL A 80 2.09 -9.18 -8.17
CA VAL A 80 0.77 -8.89 -8.74
C VAL A 80 0.82 -7.60 -9.56
N PHE A 81 0.10 -7.54 -10.69
CA PHE A 81 0.09 -6.36 -11.55
C PHE A 81 -0.33 -5.09 -10.81
N ARG A 82 0.39 -3.99 -11.05
CA ARG A 82 0.18 -2.68 -10.40
C ARG A 82 -1.30 -2.27 -10.34
N HIS A 83 -2.03 -2.40 -11.45
CA HIS A 83 -3.43 -2.00 -11.50
C HIS A 83 -4.32 -2.79 -10.53
N HIS A 84 -4.09 -4.10 -10.35
CA HIS A 84 -4.81 -4.91 -9.36
C HIS A 84 -4.46 -4.47 -7.95
N ARG A 85 -3.18 -4.19 -7.67
CA ARG A 85 -2.75 -3.73 -6.35
C ARG A 85 -3.41 -2.42 -5.98
N THR A 86 -3.36 -1.42 -6.86
CA THR A 86 -3.99 -0.11 -6.64
C THR A 86 -5.51 -0.24 -6.44
N ARG A 87 -6.18 -1.09 -7.24
CA ARG A 87 -7.62 -1.32 -7.07
C ARG A 87 -7.94 -2.09 -5.79
N ALA A 88 -7.07 -3.01 -5.36
CA ALA A 88 -7.23 -3.69 -4.08
C ALA A 88 -7.06 -2.72 -2.91
N MET A 89 -6.04 -1.84 -2.96
CA MET A 89 -5.87 -0.76 -1.98
C MET A 89 -7.14 0.07 -1.85
N ALA A 90 -7.72 0.51 -2.98
CA ALA A 90 -8.97 1.27 -2.99
C ALA A 90 -10.16 0.45 -2.46
N ALA A 91 -10.26 -0.83 -2.82
CA ALA A 91 -11.33 -1.71 -2.35
C ALA A 91 -11.30 -1.94 -0.83
N LEU A 92 -10.14 -1.84 -0.17
CA LEU A 92 -10.04 -1.94 1.29
C LEU A 92 -10.80 -0.83 2.02
N ALA A 93 -11.04 0.32 1.37
CA ALA A 93 -11.82 1.42 1.93
C ALA A 93 -13.25 0.97 2.34
N ASN A 94 -13.80 -0.06 1.70
CA ASN A 94 -15.09 -0.67 2.05
C ASN A 94 -15.19 -1.15 3.52
N TRP A 95 -14.06 -1.39 4.20
CA TRP A 95 -14.05 -1.76 5.62
C TRP A 95 -13.89 -0.57 6.56
N SER A 96 -13.18 0.49 6.14
CA SER A 96 -12.99 1.75 6.89
C SER A 96 -12.70 1.55 8.39
N ASP A 97 -11.90 0.54 8.75
CA ASP A 97 -11.59 0.20 10.14
C ASP A 97 -10.15 0.61 10.52
N ALA A 98 -9.82 0.49 11.80
CA ALA A 98 -8.50 0.84 12.32
C ALA A 98 -7.36 0.04 11.66
N ARG A 99 -7.65 -1.14 11.10
CA ARG A 99 -6.64 -1.94 10.39
C ARG A 99 -6.36 -1.34 9.02
N VAL A 100 -7.39 -0.96 8.28
CA VAL A 100 -7.24 -0.28 6.98
C VAL A 100 -6.53 1.06 7.15
N LEU A 101 -6.86 1.83 8.19
CA LEU A 101 -6.15 3.06 8.54
C LEU A 101 -4.64 2.80 8.72
N ALA A 102 -4.28 1.85 9.58
CA ALA A 102 -2.87 1.52 9.85
C ALA A 102 -2.12 1.04 8.59
N MET A 103 -2.80 0.35 7.68
CA MET A 103 -2.21 -0.05 6.40
C MET A 103 -1.95 1.16 5.49
N TYR A 104 -2.90 2.07 5.38
CA TYR A 104 -2.74 3.28 4.56
C TYR A 104 -1.64 4.20 5.10
N GLU A 105 -1.57 4.37 6.43
CA GLU A 105 -0.47 5.08 7.10
C GLU A 105 0.88 4.40 6.83
N SER A 106 0.97 3.08 6.99
CA SER A 106 2.21 2.34 6.72
C SER A 106 2.68 2.45 5.26
N TRP A 107 1.75 2.45 4.30
CA TRP A 107 2.09 2.64 2.89
C TRP A 107 2.54 4.06 2.56
N LEU A 108 1.97 5.06 3.25
CA LEU A 108 2.41 6.44 3.14
C LEU A 108 3.83 6.61 3.68
N ASP A 109 4.12 6.09 4.88
CA ASP A 109 5.42 6.13 5.53
C ASP A 109 6.50 5.46 4.67
N SER A 110 6.20 4.26 4.15
CA SER A 110 7.12 3.55 3.27
C SER A 110 7.46 4.33 2.02
N ALA A 111 6.55 5.15 1.52
CA ALA A 111 6.76 5.97 0.34
C ALA A 111 7.56 7.26 0.65
N LEU A 112 7.54 7.72 1.91
CA LEU A 112 8.31 8.89 2.37
C LEU A 112 9.80 8.60 2.59
N ALA A 113 10.16 7.35 2.86
CA ALA A 113 11.52 6.93 3.24
C ALA A 113 12.59 7.03 2.11
N SER A 114 12.24 7.46 0.90
CA SER A 114 13.14 7.85 -0.22
C SER A 114 14.24 6.88 -0.68
N ASP A 115 14.28 5.63 -0.20
CA ASP A 115 15.32 4.64 -0.54
C ASP A 115 14.80 3.50 -1.46
N ILE A 116 13.56 3.58 -1.92
CA ILE A 116 12.90 2.53 -2.71
C ILE A 116 12.66 3.03 -4.15
N PRO A 117 13.03 2.25 -5.19
CA PRO A 117 12.70 2.61 -6.58
C PRO A 117 11.18 2.76 -6.77
N ALA A 118 10.80 3.56 -7.78
CA ALA A 118 9.45 4.00 -8.19
C ALA A 118 8.39 2.91 -8.47
N GLU A 119 8.60 1.69 -7.99
CA GLU A 119 7.67 0.58 -8.09
C GLU A 119 6.46 0.76 -7.14
N PHE A 120 6.67 1.47 -6.03
CA PHE A 120 5.62 2.07 -5.20
C PHE A 120 5.40 3.53 -5.61
N GLU A 121 4.65 3.80 -6.69
CA GLU A 121 3.97 5.11 -6.86
C GLU A 121 2.78 5.19 -5.89
N SER A 122 3.05 4.90 -4.61
CA SER A 122 2.07 4.59 -3.60
C SER A 122 1.85 5.75 -2.64
N SER A 123 2.76 6.73 -2.54
CA SER A 123 2.53 7.92 -1.71
C SER A 123 1.29 8.68 -2.16
N HIS A 124 1.16 8.95 -3.46
CA HIS A 124 0.02 9.66 -4.00
C HIS A 124 -1.29 8.89 -3.81
N SER A 125 -1.28 7.59 -4.13
CA SER A 125 -2.45 6.74 -3.97
C SER A 125 -2.83 6.58 -2.50
N ALA A 126 -1.88 6.30 -1.61
CA ALA A 126 -2.11 6.15 -0.18
C ALA A 126 -2.58 7.46 0.46
N ALA A 127 -1.99 8.61 0.09
CA ALA A 127 -2.43 9.92 0.56
C ALA A 127 -3.88 10.21 0.16
N ILE A 128 -4.25 9.94 -1.09
CA ILE A 128 -5.64 10.09 -1.57
C ILE A 128 -6.57 9.15 -0.81
N LEU A 129 -6.23 7.86 -0.72
CA LEU A 129 -7.06 6.86 -0.05
C LEU A 129 -7.25 7.19 1.44
N LEU A 130 -6.20 7.65 2.11
CA LEU A 130 -6.25 8.08 3.49
C LEU A 130 -7.18 9.29 3.65
N ALA A 131 -7.09 10.29 2.77
CA ALA A 131 -7.96 11.46 2.81
C ALA A 131 -9.42 11.16 2.47
N GLU A 132 -9.68 10.28 1.51
CA GLU A 132 -11.04 9.89 1.10
C GLU A 132 -11.72 9.01 2.16
N THR A 133 -10.95 8.15 2.85
CA THR A 133 -11.48 7.18 3.81
C THR A 133 -11.44 7.69 5.25
N PHE A 134 -10.40 8.45 5.61
CA PHE A 134 -10.10 8.93 6.98
C PHE A 134 -9.65 10.40 6.95
N PRO A 135 -10.50 11.35 6.52
CA PRO A 135 -10.11 12.73 6.27
C PRO A 135 -9.54 13.46 7.50
N SER A 136 -10.01 13.13 8.70
CA SER A 136 -9.50 13.70 9.95
C SER A 136 -8.09 13.19 10.28
N GLU A 137 -7.89 11.89 10.17
CA GLU A 137 -6.65 11.20 10.49
C GLU A 137 -5.57 11.48 9.45
N ALA A 138 -5.96 11.76 8.20
CA ALA A 138 -5.05 12.09 7.12
C ALA A 138 -4.27 13.41 7.33
N VAL A 139 -4.81 14.37 8.08
CA VAL A 139 -4.23 15.72 8.18
C VAL A 139 -2.80 15.67 8.75
N GLN A 140 -2.58 14.89 9.81
CA GLN A 140 -1.28 14.86 10.48
C GLN A 140 -0.19 14.24 9.60
N PRO A 141 -0.35 13.04 9.00
CA PRO A 141 0.63 12.49 8.07
C PRO A 141 0.89 13.36 6.84
N LEU A 142 -0.17 13.99 6.28
CA LEU A 142 -0.04 14.90 5.15
C LEU A 142 0.74 16.18 5.52
N SER A 143 0.69 16.62 6.78
CA SER A 143 1.52 17.74 7.24
C SER A 143 3.01 17.43 7.16
N GLU A 144 3.42 16.21 7.50
CA GLU A 144 4.81 15.75 7.44
C GLU A 144 5.31 15.66 5.99
N MET A 145 4.44 15.28 5.06
CA MET A 145 4.74 15.30 3.63
C MET A 145 5.05 16.70 3.08
N LEU A 146 4.52 17.77 3.68
CA LEU A 146 4.83 19.15 3.27
C LEU A 146 6.28 19.54 3.60
N GLU A 147 6.94 18.82 4.49
CA GLU A 147 8.34 19.07 4.84
C GLU A 147 9.31 18.25 3.98
N ASN A 148 8.79 17.41 3.07
CA ASN A 148 9.61 16.54 2.24
C ASN A 148 10.48 17.33 1.24
N SER A 149 11.70 16.85 1.01
CA SER A 149 12.64 17.48 0.07
C SER A 149 12.16 17.38 -1.40
N ASP A 150 11.44 16.31 -1.74
CA ASP A 150 10.85 16.12 -3.07
C ASP A 150 9.61 17.01 -3.26
N LEU A 151 9.66 17.86 -4.29
CA LEU A 151 8.57 18.74 -4.68
C LEU A 151 7.29 17.96 -5.04
N GLN A 152 7.39 16.78 -5.67
CA GLN A 152 6.20 16.01 -6.06
C GLN A 152 5.45 15.46 -4.84
N VAL A 153 6.18 15.08 -3.78
CA VAL A 153 5.60 14.68 -2.50
C VAL A 153 4.88 15.86 -1.86
N ARG A 154 5.52 17.03 -1.81
CA ARG A 154 4.87 18.25 -1.29
C ARG A 154 3.63 18.63 -2.09
N LEU A 155 3.70 18.60 -3.43
CA LEU A 155 2.54 18.91 -4.29
C LEU A 155 1.38 17.94 -4.09
N THR A 156 1.66 16.66 -3.83
CA THR A 156 0.65 15.68 -3.45
C THR A 156 -0.03 16.09 -2.15
N ALA A 157 0.75 16.38 -1.10
CA ALA A 157 0.20 16.80 0.19
C ALA A 157 -0.64 18.08 0.08
N ILE A 158 -0.17 19.08 -0.66
CA ILE A 158 -0.90 20.33 -0.92
C ILE A 158 -2.24 20.04 -1.60
N HIS A 159 -2.24 19.18 -2.61
CA HIS A 159 -3.46 18.81 -3.32
C HIS A 159 -4.44 18.09 -2.38
N VAL A 160 -3.98 17.07 -1.66
CA VAL A 160 -4.83 16.23 -0.81
C VAL A 160 -5.37 16.99 0.40
N LEU A 161 -4.57 17.82 1.07
CA LEU A 161 -5.05 18.70 2.15
C LEU A 161 -6.11 19.70 1.63
N GLY A 162 -5.95 20.18 0.40
CA GLY A 162 -6.95 21.01 -0.27
C GLY A 162 -8.27 20.26 -0.53
N LEU A 163 -8.20 18.97 -0.89
CA LEU A 163 -9.38 18.12 -1.05
C LEU A 163 -10.10 17.85 0.28
N ILE A 164 -9.35 17.66 1.38
CA ILE A 164 -9.92 17.50 2.73
C ILE A 164 -10.68 18.76 3.13
N GLY A 165 -10.08 19.94 2.94
CA GLY A 165 -10.75 21.24 3.09
C GLY A 165 -11.26 21.56 4.51
N SER A 166 -10.91 20.75 5.52
CA SER A 166 -11.23 21.02 6.92
C SER A 166 -10.43 22.21 7.46
N GLU A 167 -10.93 22.86 8.51
CA GLU A 167 -10.23 23.99 9.13
C GLU A 167 -8.79 23.61 9.53
N ASP A 168 -8.60 22.41 10.10
CA ASP A 168 -7.27 21.89 10.46
C ASP A 168 -6.36 21.73 9.24
N ALA A 169 -6.87 21.17 8.13
CA ALA A 169 -6.10 21.01 6.90
C ALA A 169 -5.69 22.36 6.29
N LEU A 170 -6.57 23.36 6.33
CA LEU A 170 -6.27 24.70 5.83
C LEU A 170 -5.28 25.45 6.71
N ASN A 171 -5.36 25.28 8.03
CA ASN A 171 -4.37 25.84 8.95
C ASN A 171 -2.98 25.26 8.67
N VAL A 172 -2.87 23.94 8.46
CA VAL A 172 -1.61 23.29 8.05
C VAL A 172 -1.06 23.89 6.76
N LEU A 173 -1.91 24.08 5.72
CA LEU A 173 -1.47 24.72 4.47
C LEU A 173 -1.03 26.18 4.67
N GLN A 174 -1.71 26.92 5.53
CA GLN A 174 -1.38 28.31 5.84
C GLN A 174 -0.03 28.42 6.56
N ASP A 175 0.24 27.53 7.51
CA ASP A 175 1.51 27.49 8.23
C ASP A 175 2.66 27.10 7.30
N ALA A 176 2.47 26.09 6.45
CA ALA A 176 3.48 25.66 5.47
C ALA A 176 3.81 26.75 4.43
N LEU A 177 2.80 27.54 4.03
CA LEU A 177 2.97 28.63 3.06
C LEU A 177 3.98 29.70 3.53
N ILE A 178 4.15 29.90 4.84
CA ILE A 178 5.07 30.89 5.41
C ILE A 178 6.53 30.57 5.05
N ASN A 179 6.87 29.29 4.97
CA ASN A 179 8.24 28.81 4.79
C ASN A 179 8.52 28.20 3.41
N GLU A 180 7.49 28.02 2.57
CA GLU A 180 7.66 27.49 1.22
C GLU A 180 8.34 28.52 0.30
N THR A 181 9.25 28.03 -0.55
CA THR A 181 10.04 28.85 -1.47
C THR A 181 9.78 28.50 -2.93
N ASN A 182 9.21 27.32 -3.20
CA ASN A 182 8.87 26.88 -4.53
C ASN A 182 7.60 27.58 -5.03
N THR A 183 7.72 28.31 -6.14
CA THR A 183 6.61 29.08 -6.72
C THR A 183 5.39 28.22 -7.04
N VAL A 184 5.58 27.01 -7.57
CA VAL A 184 4.45 26.13 -7.93
C VAL A 184 3.71 25.68 -6.69
N ALA A 185 4.42 25.31 -5.62
CA ALA A 185 3.80 24.93 -4.36
C ALA A 185 3.03 26.10 -3.73
N ILE A 186 3.63 27.30 -3.70
CA ILE A 186 2.98 28.54 -3.22
C ILE A 186 1.66 28.80 -3.96
N GLU A 187 1.68 28.76 -5.29
CA GLU A 187 0.49 28.99 -6.12
C GLU A 187 -0.61 27.96 -5.82
N ARG A 188 -0.25 26.69 -5.65
CA ARG A 188 -1.20 25.61 -5.34
C ARG A 188 -1.81 25.78 -3.94
N MET A 189 -0.99 26.09 -2.93
CA MET A 189 -1.47 26.37 -1.57
C MET A 189 -2.44 27.55 -1.56
N GLN A 190 -2.08 28.65 -2.23
CA GLN A 190 -2.95 29.83 -2.33
C GLN A 190 -4.25 29.53 -3.06
N ALA A 191 -4.22 28.71 -4.12
CA ALA A 191 -5.42 28.31 -4.84
C ALA A 191 -6.39 27.52 -3.94
N ASN A 192 -5.88 26.55 -3.15
CA ASN A 192 -6.70 25.81 -2.18
C ASN A 192 -7.30 26.75 -1.11
N LEU A 193 -6.50 27.64 -0.53
CA LEU A 193 -6.95 28.59 0.49
C LEU A 193 -7.95 29.63 -0.04
N ALA A 194 -7.92 29.93 -1.34
CA ALA A 194 -8.83 30.90 -1.98
C ALA A 194 -10.19 30.30 -2.34
N GLN A 195 -10.26 29.00 -2.63
CA GLN A 195 -11.52 28.33 -3.01
C GLN A 195 -12.52 28.19 -1.84
N LEU A 196 -12.07 28.42 -0.61
CA LEU A 196 -12.83 28.17 0.61
C LEU A 196 -13.18 29.45 1.38
N ARG A 197 -13.06 30.62 0.72
CA ARG A 197 -13.53 31.94 1.19
C ARG A 197 -14.78 32.37 0.44
#